data_AF-A0A946RI09-F1
#
_entry.id   AF-A0A946RI09-F1
#
_cell.length_a   1.000
_cell.length_b   1.000
_cell.length_c   1.000
_cell.angle_alpha   90.00
_cell.angle_beta   90.00
_cell.angle_gamma   90.00
#
_symmetry.space_group_name_H-M   'P 1'
#
loop_
_entity.id
_entity.type
_entity.pdbx_description
1 polymer ?
#
loop_
_entity_poly.entity_id
_entity_poly.type
_entity_poly.pdbx_seq_one_letter_code
_entity_poly.pdbx_strand_id
1 'polypeptide(L)'
;MHIKIVISFLLLNVSICSSYALDIKERFNDANALILSENFPKAKKILIKLSKENPDNIQISNNMAYIEAKLGNIDEAIKILRNSITSNKDIDVVYKNLTNLYAFQANVIYEEALSIKEPKNNINLTLLENLKTTNKKKFNQVKSDDIKKIPYINKIDPKDVKKFINEWASSWQNKDFKKYFSSYGENYHSLKFKSNSAWKNDRKNKIKNKNNIEIKISNIKFINYDNKDILAQFTQSYNSDSFSDVVNKHFTITLVGEIFKITGEYTLK
;
A
#
# COMPACT_ATOMS: atom_id res chain seq x y z
N MET A 1 39.54 -7.41 52.47
CA MET A 1 39.31 -8.83 52.17
C MET A 1 37.94 -8.96 51.51
N HIS A 2 37.88 -9.57 50.31
CA HIS A 2 36.68 -9.99 49.51
C HIS A 2 35.73 -8.88 49.00
N ILE A 3 35.68 -8.53 47.70
CA ILE A 3 35.25 -9.24 46.45
C ILE A 3 33.75 -9.58 46.42
N LYS A 4 33.13 -9.20 45.28
CA LYS A 4 31.77 -9.46 44.74
C LYS A 4 30.78 -8.38 45.16
N ILE A 5 30.18 -7.59 44.27
CA ILE A 5 29.23 -8.06 43.24
C ILE A 5 29.32 -7.12 42.02
N VAL A 6 29.96 -7.60 40.95
CA VAL A 6 29.70 -7.13 39.58
C VAL A 6 29.00 -8.29 38.90
N ILE A 7 27.67 -8.33 38.98
CA ILE A 7 26.73 -9.04 38.10
C ILE A 7 25.36 -8.58 38.58
N SER A 8 24.71 -7.67 37.86
CA SER A 8 23.24 -7.61 37.68
C SER A 8 22.82 -6.28 37.03
N PHE A 9 23.31 -6.01 35.81
CA PHE A 9 22.71 -4.95 34.98
C PHE A 9 22.39 -5.42 33.55
N LEU A 10 22.62 -6.69 33.24
CA LEU A 10 22.30 -7.27 31.93
C LEU A 10 20.96 -8.05 31.91
N LEU A 11 20.40 -8.41 33.07
CA LEU A 11 19.16 -9.21 33.14
C LEU A 11 17.87 -8.37 33.20
N LEU A 12 17.93 -7.09 33.60
CA LEU A 12 16.72 -6.25 33.67
C LEU A 12 16.19 -5.85 32.29
N ASN A 13 17.08 -5.62 31.32
CA ASN A 13 16.68 -5.19 29.97
C ASN A 13 16.07 -6.32 29.13
N VAL A 14 16.40 -7.58 29.40
CA VAL A 14 15.84 -8.73 28.69
C VAL A 14 14.42 -9.06 29.17
N SER A 15 14.16 -8.95 30.48
CA SER A 15 12.82 -9.21 31.05
C SER A 15 11.78 -8.17 30.65
N ILE A 16 12.14 -6.88 30.60
CA ILE A 16 11.17 -5.81 30.29
C ILE A 16 10.71 -5.89 28.82
N CYS A 17 11.63 -6.18 27.89
CA CYS A 17 11.30 -6.32 26.48
C CYS A 17 10.40 -7.55 26.21
N SER A 18 10.65 -8.66 26.92
CA SER A 18 9.82 -9.86 26.88
C SER A 18 8.40 -9.59 27.40
N SER A 19 8.26 -8.89 28.53
CA SER A 19 6.96 -8.56 29.12
C SER A 19 6.10 -7.63 28.24
N TYR A 20 6.73 -6.65 27.59
CA TYR A 20 6.05 -5.71 26.69
C TYR A 20 5.61 -6.39 25.38
N ALA A 21 6.46 -7.25 24.80
CA ALA A 21 6.10 -8.01 23.62
C ALA A 21 4.95 -9.00 23.88
N LEU A 22 4.90 -9.58 25.08
CA LEU A 22 3.80 -10.45 25.53
C LEU A 22 2.48 -9.66 25.65
N ASP A 23 2.51 -8.47 26.27
CA ASP A 23 1.34 -7.59 26.44
C ASP A 23 0.73 -7.14 25.10
N ILE A 24 1.57 -6.73 24.13
CA ILE A 24 1.08 -6.31 22.80
C ILE A 24 0.39 -7.48 22.10
N LYS A 25 0.97 -8.69 22.17
CA LYS A 25 0.41 -9.87 21.52
C LYS A 25 -0.93 -10.27 22.13
N GLU A 26 -1.05 -10.22 23.44
CA GLU A 26 -2.30 -10.49 24.16
C GLU A 26 -3.40 -9.48 23.77
N ARG A 27 -3.10 -8.18 23.82
CA ARG A 27 -4.04 -7.12 23.40
C ARG A 27 -4.45 -7.23 21.92
N PHE A 28 -3.55 -7.67 21.05
CA PHE A 28 -3.87 -7.92 19.65
C PHE A 28 -4.80 -9.12 19.48
N ASN A 29 -4.59 -10.19 20.24
CA ASN A 29 -5.48 -11.36 20.25
C ASN A 29 -6.86 -10.99 20.79
N ASP A 30 -6.95 -10.17 21.84
CA ASP A 30 -8.23 -9.65 22.36
C ASP A 30 -8.98 -8.86 21.30
N ALA A 31 -8.27 -7.99 20.56
CA ALA A 31 -8.86 -7.28 19.44
C ALA A 31 -9.39 -8.24 18.37
N ASN A 32 -8.67 -9.32 18.05
CA ASN A 32 -9.11 -10.33 17.10
C ASN A 32 -10.35 -11.09 17.59
N ALA A 33 -10.40 -11.48 18.87
CA ALA A 33 -11.60 -12.10 19.46
C ALA A 33 -12.82 -11.16 19.38
N LEU A 34 -12.61 -9.86 19.59
CA LEU A 34 -13.65 -8.84 19.42
C LEU A 34 -14.07 -8.66 17.94
N ILE A 35 -13.16 -8.79 16.99
CA ILE A 35 -13.50 -8.80 15.55
C ILE A 35 -14.35 -10.02 15.19
N LEU A 36 -13.98 -11.20 15.67
CA LEU A 36 -14.70 -12.45 15.41
C LEU A 36 -16.09 -12.47 16.03
N SER A 37 -16.29 -11.76 17.13
CA SER A 37 -17.59 -11.54 17.77
C SER A 37 -18.32 -10.29 17.23
N GLU A 38 -17.84 -9.71 16.13
CA GLU A 38 -18.39 -8.53 15.44
C GLU A 38 -18.49 -7.27 16.31
N ASN A 39 -17.77 -7.22 17.43
CA ASN A 39 -17.68 -6.05 18.31
C ASN A 39 -16.64 -5.03 17.80
N PHE A 40 -16.89 -4.52 16.60
CA PHE A 40 -15.99 -3.60 15.90
C PHE A 40 -15.62 -2.34 16.69
N PRO A 41 -16.52 -1.66 17.43
CA PRO A 41 -16.15 -0.45 18.18
C PRO A 41 -15.10 -0.71 19.26
N LYS A 42 -15.22 -1.83 20.01
CA LYS A 42 -14.24 -2.19 21.03
C LYS A 42 -12.92 -2.65 20.40
N ALA A 43 -12.98 -3.50 19.37
CA ALA A 43 -11.80 -3.95 18.64
C ALA A 43 -11.00 -2.77 18.06
N LYS A 44 -11.68 -1.84 17.38
CA LYS A 44 -11.08 -0.64 16.80
C LYS A 44 -10.39 0.22 17.84
N LYS A 45 -11.00 0.40 19.02
CA LYS A 45 -10.40 1.14 20.13
C LYS A 45 -9.07 0.53 20.60
N ILE A 46 -8.98 -0.80 20.66
CA ILE A 46 -7.75 -1.51 21.04
C ILE A 46 -6.69 -1.35 19.94
N LEU A 47 -7.05 -1.59 18.68
CA LEU A 47 -6.13 -1.49 17.54
C LEU A 47 -5.59 -0.07 17.34
N ILE A 48 -6.39 0.98 17.57
CA ILE A 48 -5.91 2.37 17.52
C ILE A 48 -4.81 2.61 18.56
N LYS A 49 -4.95 2.07 19.78
CA LYS A 49 -3.91 2.20 20.80
C LYS A 49 -2.66 1.44 20.38
N LEU A 50 -2.82 0.19 19.91
CA LEU A 50 -1.70 -0.63 19.44
C LEU A 50 -0.97 -0.01 18.24
N SER A 51 -1.70 0.64 17.33
CA SER A 51 -1.13 1.36 16.19
C SER A 51 -0.31 2.57 16.62
N LYS A 52 -0.71 3.31 17.66
CA LYS A 52 0.10 4.41 18.20
C LYS A 52 1.43 3.90 18.78
N GLU A 53 1.39 2.73 19.41
CA GLU A 53 2.56 2.08 20.01
C GLU A 53 3.45 1.40 18.95
N ASN A 54 2.85 0.95 17.84
CA ASN A 54 3.48 0.17 16.77
C ASN A 54 3.02 0.65 15.38
N PRO A 55 3.39 1.88 14.95
CA PRO A 55 2.79 2.55 13.79
C PRO A 55 3.05 1.87 12.43
N ASP A 56 4.07 1.03 12.32
CA ASP A 56 4.45 0.36 11.08
C ASP A 56 4.08 -1.13 11.09
N ASN A 57 3.26 -1.57 12.05
CA ASN A 57 2.89 -2.96 12.15
C ASN A 57 1.79 -3.31 11.15
N ILE A 58 2.16 -4.13 10.16
CA ILE A 58 1.29 -4.51 9.05
C ILE A 58 0.07 -5.31 9.53
N GLN A 59 0.19 -6.14 10.57
CA GLN A 59 -0.94 -6.92 11.09
C GLN A 59 -1.99 -6.03 11.75
N ILE A 60 -1.57 -5.00 12.48
CA ILE A 60 -2.47 -4.00 13.07
C ILE A 60 -3.19 -3.23 11.96
N SER A 61 -2.46 -2.71 10.95
CA SER A 61 -3.07 -2.02 9.82
C SER A 61 -4.03 -2.91 9.04
N ASN A 62 -3.69 -4.18 8.81
CA ASN A 62 -4.55 -5.14 8.13
C ASN A 62 -5.88 -5.33 8.86
N ASN A 63 -5.84 -5.55 10.17
CA ASN A 63 -7.04 -5.82 10.95
C ASN A 63 -7.86 -4.53 11.18
N MET A 64 -7.23 -3.35 11.21
CA MET A 64 -7.96 -2.08 11.16
C MET A 64 -8.71 -1.88 9.84
N ALA A 65 -8.07 -2.17 8.71
CA ALA A 65 -8.71 -2.09 7.40
C ALA A 65 -9.86 -3.10 7.26
N TYR A 66 -9.71 -4.31 7.81
CA TYR A 66 -10.79 -5.29 7.88
C TYR A 66 -12.02 -4.70 8.58
N ILE A 67 -11.83 -4.06 9.74
CA ILE A 67 -12.90 -3.43 10.49
C ILE A 67 -13.56 -2.30 9.69
N GLU A 68 -12.77 -1.40 9.11
CA GLU A 68 -13.32 -0.29 8.31
C GLU A 68 -14.16 -0.82 7.15
N ALA A 69 -13.71 -1.87 6.47
CA ALA A 69 -14.45 -2.48 5.38
C ALA A 69 -15.78 -3.09 5.84
N LYS A 70 -15.81 -3.77 7.00
CA LYS A 70 -17.03 -4.32 7.59
C LYS A 70 -18.01 -3.26 8.07
N LEU A 71 -17.51 -2.08 8.42
CA LEU A 71 -18.32 -0.91 8.76
C LEU A 71 -18.81 -0.14 7.52
N GLY A 72 -18.46 -0.58 6.30
CA GLY A 72 -18.81 0.09 5.06
C GLY A 72 -17.87 1.25 4.67
N ASN A 73 -16.84 1.52 5.46
CA ASN A 73 -15.85 2.57 5.20
C ASN A 73 -14.76 2.05 4.24
N ILE A 74 -15.16 1.66 3.02
CA ILE A 74 -14.29 0.97 2.07
C ILE A 74 -13.06 1.81 1.69
N ASP A 75 -13.23 3.12 1.50
CA ASP A 75 -12.14 4.02 1.14
C ASP A 75 -11.07 4.12 2.23
N GLU A 76 -11.49 4.21 3.50
CA GLU A 76 -10.56 4.26 4.63
C GLU A 76 -9.84 2.92 4.81
N ALA A 77 -10.52 1.79 4.59
CA ALA A 77 -9.90 0.47 4.60
C ALA A 77 -8.76 0.36 3.57
N ILE A 78 -9.02 0.81 2.34
CA ILE A 78 -8.03 0.83 1.26
C ILE A 78 -6.84 1.72 1.62
N LYS A 79 -7.11 2.92 2.14
CA LYS A 79 -6.08 3.89 2.54
C LYS A 79 -5.18 3.33 3.63
N ILE A 80 -5.75 2.68 4.66
CA ILE A 80 -4.98 2.02 5.73
C ILE A 80 -4.05 0.95 5.15
N LEU A 81 -4.56 0.06 4.28
CA LEU A 81 -3.72 -0.99 3.70
C LEU A 81 -2.63 -0.43 2.80
N ARG A 82 -2.91 0.58 1.95
CA ARG A 82 -1.90 1.22 1.10
C ARG A 82 -0.77 1.83 1.93
N ASN A 83 -1.11 2.51 3.02
CA ASN A 83 -0.12 3.14 3.90
C ASN A 83 0.75 2.11 4.64
N SER A 84 0.26 0.87 4.81
CA SER A 84 0.98 -0.20 5.50
C SER A 84 2.01 -0.94 4.64
N ILE A 85 2.05 -0.70 3.32
CA ILE A 85 2.98 -1.36 2.39
C ILE A 85 4.39 -0.79 2.58
N THR A 86 5.12 -1.37 3.54
CA THR A 86 6.55 -1.14 3.74
C THR A 86 7.27 -2.50 3.69
N SER A 87 8.42 -2.57 3.01
CA SER A 87 9.11 -3.81 2.61
C SER A 87 9.16 -4.89 3.70
N ASN A 88 8.24 -5.88 3.64
CA ASN A 88 8.18 -6.96 4.61
C ASN A 88 7.54 -8.23 4.02
N LYS A 89 7.84 -9.38 4.63
CA LYS A 89 7.57 -10.73 4.09
C LYS A 89 6.08 -11.14 4.03
N ASP A 90 5.17 -10.42 4.69
CA ASP A 90 3.72 -10.72 4.75
C ASP A 90 2.87 -9.84 3.82
N ILE A 91 3.50 -9.20 2.84
CA ILE A 91 2.86 -8.24 1.92
C ILE A 91 1.76 -8.88 1.06
N ASP A 92 1.85 -10.19 0.81
CA ASP A 92 0.93 -10.92 -0.07
C ASP A 92 -0.51 -10.91 0.45
N VAL A 93 -0.71 -10.97 1.78
CA VAL A 93 -2.06 -10.93 2.39
C VAL A 93 -2.66 -9.52 2.29
N VAL A 94 -1.84 -8.49 2.50
CA VAL A 94 -2.26 -7.08 2.33
C VAL A 94 -2.66 -6.81 0.88
N TYR A 95 -1.88 -7.28 -0.09
CA TYR A 95 -2.24 -7.16 -1.50
C TYR A 95 -3.51 -7.93 -1.84
N LYS A 96 -3.69 -9.16 -1.32
CA LYS A 96 -4.92 -9.93 -1.51
C LYS A 96 -6.15 -9.18 -0.96
N ASN A 97 -6.04 -8.63 0.25
CA ASN A 97 -7.12 -7.86 0.86
C ASN A 97 -7.41 -6.56 0.08
N LEU A 98 -6.37 -5.85 -0.37
CA LEU A 98 -6.54 -4.70 -1.27
C LEU A 98 -7.24 -5.09 -2.57
N THR A 99 -6.82 -6.18 -3.23
CA THR A 99 -7.46 -6.68 -4.45
C THR A 99 -8.94 -6.97 -4.23
N ASN A 100 -9.29 -7.60 -3.10
CA ASN A 100 -10.68 -7.90 -2.78
C ASN A 100 -11.50 -6.63 -2.48
N LEU A 101 -10.92 -5.62 -1.83
CA LEU A 101 -11.57 -4.33 -1.58
C LEU A 101 -11.81 -3.56 -2.88
N TYR A 102 -10.84 -3.55 -3.80
CA TYR A 102 -11.03 -2.92 -5.11
C TYR A 102 -12.03 -3.66 -5.99
N ALA A 103 -12.02 -4.99 -5.96
CA ALA A 103 -13.03 -5.80 -6.65
C ALA A 103 -14.43 -5.51 -6.08
N PHE A 104 -14.56 -5.37 -4.76
CA PHE A 104 -15.81 -4.98 -4.11
C PHE A 104 -16.27 -3.58 -4.56
N GLN A 105 -15.40 -2.57 -4.53
CA GLN A 105 -15.75 -1.23 -5.04
C GLN A 105 -16.19 -1.26 -6.49
N ALA A 106 -15.49 -2.01 -7.34
CA ALA A 106 -15.84 -2.14 -8.74
C ALA A 106 -17.24 -2.77 -8.91
N ASN A 107 -17.55 -3.82 -8.15
CA ASN A 107 -18.86 -4.46 -8.19
C ASN A 107 -19.97 -3.53 -7.70
N VAL A 108 -19.77 -2.77 -6.62
CA VAL A 108 -20.75 -1.78 -6.14
C VAL A 108 -21.08 -0.77 -7.23
N ILE A 109 -20.07 -0.23 -7.91
CA ILE A 109 -20.27 0.73 -9.01
C ILE A 109 -21.00 0.09 -10.20
N TYR A 110 -20.70 -1.17 -10.54
CA TYR A 110 -21.42 -1.89 -11.58
C TYR A 110 -22.88 -2.17 -11.21
N GLU A 111 -23.15 -2.55 -9.96
CA GLU A 111 -24.50 -2.79 -9.44
C GLU A 111 -25.34 -1.50 -9.44
N GLU A 112 -24.75 -0.37 -9.02
CA GLU A 112 -25.35 0.96 -9.12
C GLU A 112 -25.66 1.34 -10.58
N ALA A 113 -24.70 1.15 -11.49
CA ALA A 113 -24.86 1.49 -12.91
C ALA A 113 -25.93 0.64 -13.61
N LEU A 114 -26.15 -0.61 -13.14
CA LEU A 114 -27.12 -1.54 -13.71
C LEU A 114 -28.46 -1.57 -12.95
N SER A 115 -28.62 -0.78 -11.89
CA SER A 115 -29.83 -0.75 -11.03
C SER A 115 -30.24 -2.13 -10.50
N ILE A 116 -29.28 -3.01 -10.25
CA ILE A 116 -29.52 -4.37 -9.73
C ILE A 116 -29.92 -4.23 -8.25
N LYS A 117 -31.16 -4.62 -7.91
CA LYS A 117 -31.76 -4.36 -6.58
C LYS A 117 -31.33 -5.31 -5.46
N GLU A 118 -30.71 -6.45 -5.77
CA GLU A 118 -30.35 -7.46 -4.77
C GLU A 118 -28.86 -7.86 -4.90
N PRO A 119 -27.97 -7.26 -4.11
CA PRO A 119 -26.56 -7.61 -4.13
C PRO A 119 -26.32 -8.92 -3.36
N LYS A 120 -25.69 -9.90 -4.02
CA LYS A 120 -25.09 -11.06 -3.34
C LYS A 120 -23.59 -11.06 -3.58
N ASN A 121 -22.87 -10.19 -2.88
CA ASN A 121 -21.42 -10.16 -2.93
C ASN A 121 -20.82 -9.93 -1.54
N ASN A 122 -20.45 -11.03 -0.89
CA ASN A 122 -19.76 -11.00 0.40
C ASN A 122 -18.30 -10.56 0.20
N ILE A 123 -17.88 -9.47 0.87
CA ILE A 123 -16.46 -9.08 0.93
C ILE A 123 -15.70 -10.18 1.69
N ASN A 124 -14.84 -10.90 0.97
CA ASN A 124 -13.98 -11.92 1.55
C ASN A 124 -12.62 -11.30 1.88
N LEU A 125 -12.37 -11.04 3.16
CA LEU A 125 -11.09 -10.51 3.65
C LEU A 125 -10.44 -11.54 4.56
N THR A 126 -9.11 -11.66 4.47
CA THR A 126 -8.32 -12.55 5.32
C THR A 126 -7.79 -11.77 6.53
N LEU A 127 -8.13 -12.20 7.74
CA LEU A 127 -7.59 -11.66 8.98
C LEU A 127 -6.15 -12.15 9.19
N LEU A 128 -5.27 -11.32 9.74
CA LEU A 128 -3.94 -11.76 10.18
C LEU A 128 -3.99 -12.02 11.69
N GLU A 129 -3.89 -13.30 12.07
CA GLU A 129 -4.11 -13.76 13.44
C GLU A 129 -2.89 -13.53 14.36
N ASN A 130 -1.68 -13.49 13.80
CA ASN A 130 -0.44 -13.46 14.58
C ASN A 130 0.36 -12.17 14.37
N LEU A 131 0.60 -11.42 15.45
CA LEU A 131 1.40 -10.20 15.44
C LEU A 131 2.91 -10.50 15.32
N LYS A 132 3.62 -9.82 14.40
CA LYS A 132 5.10 -9.82 14.32
C LYS A 132 5.67 -8.54 14.91
N THR A 133 6.41 -8.62 16.01
CA THR A 133 7.09 -7.47 16.62
C THR A 133 8.47 -7.26 16.00
N THR A 134 8.70 -6.15 15.31
CA THR A 134 10.05 -5.66 14.98
C THR A 134 10.53 -4.70 16.08
N ASN A 135 11.64 -5.01 16.76
CA ASN A 135 12.28 -4.13 17.74
C ASN A 135 12.65 -2.77 17.11
N LYS A 136 11.89 -1.70 17.41
CA LYS A 136 12.15 -0.34 16.90
C LYS A 136 12.83 0.56 17.94
N LYS A 137 13.97 1.15 17.56
CA LYS A 137 14.64 2.28 18.23
C LYS A 137 13.77 3.55 18.17
N LYS A 138 13.78 4.32 19.26
CA LYS A 138 13.07 5.59 19.52
C LYS A 138 13.31 6.68 18.46
N PHE A 139 12.26 7.43 18.11
CA PHE A 139 12.34 8.81 17.65
C PHE A 139 11.45 9.70 18.54
N ASN A 140 12.01 10.82 19.00
CA ASN A 140 11.40 11.74 19.97
C ASN A 140 10.42 12.73 19.30
N GLN A 141 9.36 13.09 20.03
CA GLN A 141 8.31 14.05 19.66
C GLN A 141 8.82 15.50 19.58
N VAL A 142 8.35 16.24 18.55
CA VAL A 142 8.41 17.71 18.49
C VAL A 142 7.03 18.26 18.90
N LYS A 143 7.03 19.35 19.69
CA LYS A 143 5.89 19.99 20.35
C LYS A 143 5.04 20.85 19.39
N SER A 144 3.77 21.01 19.75
CA SER A 144 2.64 21.37 18.90
C SER A 144 2.12 22.80 19.08
N ASP A 145 2.99 23.81 19.07
CA ASP A 145 2.55 25.21 19.28
C ASP A 145 2.86 26.19 18.13
N ASP A 146 3.44 25.73 17.01
CA ASP A 146 3.80 26.59 15.85
C ASP A 146 2.87 26.48 14.62
N ILE A 147 1.65 25.95 14.75
CA ILE A 147 0.70 25.88 13.62
C ILE A 147 -0.16 27.16 13.55
N LYS A 148 0.44 28.28 13.14
CA LYS A 148 -0.31 29.46 12.65
C LYS A 148 -0.05 29.67 11.17
N LYS A 149 -1.12 29.52 10.38
CA LYS A 149 -1.29 29.77 8.93
C LYS A 149 -0.34 29.02 7.99
N ILE A 150 -0.79 27.85 7.51
CA ILE A 150 -0.36 27.31 6.20
C ILE A 150 -1.64 27.06 5.38
N PRO A 151 -1.76 27.59 4.16
CA PRO A 151 -2.88 27.29 3.27
C PRO A 151 -2.83 25.81 2.85
N TYR A 152 -3.81 25.02 3.29
CA TYR A 152 -4.19 23.73 2.69
C TYR A 152 -5.10 24.11 1.50
N ILE A 153 -4.91 23.76 0.22
CA ILE A 153 -4.66 22.48 -0.45
C ILE A 153 -4.19 22.79 -1.89
N ASN A 154 -3.01 22.33 -2.34
CA ASN A 154 -2.77 22.14 -3.78
C ASN A 154 -3.46 20.83 -4.18
N LYS A 155 -4.66 20.92 -4.74
CA LYS A 155 -5.37 19.75 -5.27
C LYS A 155 -4.66 19.33 -6.55
N ILE A 156 -4.18 18.10 -6.61
CA ILE A 156 -3.57 17.55 -7.84
C ILE A 156 -4.59 17.71 -8.98
N ASP A 157 -4.20 18.20 -10.17
CA ASP A 157 -5.09 18.23 -11.34
C ASP A 157 -5.09 16.85 -12.05
N PRO A 158 -6.25 16.21 -12.25
CA PRO A 158 -6.34 14.94 -12.98
C PRO A 158 -5.68 14.97 -14.36
N LYS A 159 -5.60 16.14 -15.01
CA LYS A 159 -4.91 16.34 -16.29
C LYS A 159 -3.40 16.08 -16.16
N ASP A 160 -2.78 16.49 -15.06
CA ASP A 160 -1.35 16.29 -14.84
C ASP A 160 -1.04 14.81 -14.64
N VAL A 161 -1.91 14.09 -13.94
CA VAL A 161 -1.75 12.64 -13.77
C VAL A 161 -1.94 11.89 -15.09
N LYS A 162 -2.93 12.29 -15.91
CA LYS A 162 -3.10 11.74 -17.27
C LYS A 162 -1.87 12.02 -18.13
N LYS A 163 -1.32 13.23 -18.08
CA LYS A 163 -0.09 13.60 -18.78
C LYS A 163 1.08 12.73 -18.34
N PHE A 164 1.27 12.56 -17.03
CA PHE A 164 2.29 11.69 -16.47
C PHE A 164 2.21 10.24 -16.96
N ILE A 165 1.01 9.63 -16.98
CA ILE A 165 0.82 8.26 -17.50
C ILE A 165 1.19 8.18 -18.99
N ASN A 166 0.80 9.18 -19.79
CA ASN A 166 1.15 9.23 -21.20
C ASN A 166 2.65 9.46 -21.44
N GLU A 167 3.31 10.27 -20.61
CA GLU A 167 4.77 10.48 -20.67
C GLU A 167 5.54 9.21 -20.29
N TRP A 168 5.06 8.45 -19.31
CA TRP A 168 5.60 7.13 -18.99
C TRP A 168 5.52 6.18 -20.20
N ALA A 169 4.34 6.10 -20.84
CA ALA A 169 4.14 5.28 -22.03
C ALA A 169 5.02 5.75 -23.21
N SER A 170 5.16 7.06 -23.42
CA SER A 170 6.03 7.64 -24.45
C SER A 170 7.51 7.31 -24.20
N SER A 171 7.96 7.39 -22.94
CA SER A 171 9.34 7.05 -22.58
C SER A 171 9.65 5.58 -22.87
N TRP A 172 8.68 4.69 -22.62
CA TRP A 172 8.81 3.28 -22.99
C TRP A 172 8.85 3.09 -24.52
N GLN A 173 7.91 3.67 -25.27
CA GLN A 173 7.89 3.59 -26.74
C GLN A 173 9.22 4.02 -27.37
N ASN A 174 9.78 5.12 -26.87
CA ASN A 174 11.04 5.69 -27.35
C ASN A 174 12.30 4.99 -26.80
N LYS A 175 12.14 3.94 -25.98
CA LYS A 175 13.22 3.24 -25.28
C LYS A 175 14.11 4.20 -24.45
N ASP A 176 13.57 5.32 -24.01
CA ASP A 176 14.26 6.23 -23.10
C ASP A 176 14.23 5.64 -21.69
N PHE A 177 15.18 4.74 -21.44
CA PHE A 177 15.29 4.06 -20.16
C PHE A 177 15.48 5.02 -18.99
N LYS A 178 16.14 6.16 -19.21
CA LYS A 178 16.39 7.14 -18.14
C LYS A 178 15.06 7.76 -17.69
N LYS A 179 14.25 8.26 -18.64
CA LYS A 179 12.95 8.86 -18.35
C LYS A 179 11.91 7.82 -17.92
N TYR A 180 11.91 6.63 -18.53
CA TYR A 180 11.02 5.54 -18.14
C TYR A 180 11.26 5.10 -16.69
N PHE A 181 12.50 4.86 -16.28
CA PHE A 181 12.79 4.44 -14.92
C PHE A 181 12.67 5.59 -13.90
N SER A 182 12.78 6.86 -14.33
CA SER A 182 12.55 7.99 -13.44
C SER A 182 11.06 8.20 -13.11
N SER A 183 10.13 7.64 -13.89
CA SER A 183 8.70 7.60 -13.54
C SER A 183 8.40 6.74 -12.31
N TYR A 184 9.32 5.86 -11.89
CA TYR A 184 9.12 4.97 -10.74
C TYR A 184 9.80 5.52 -9.48
N GLY A 185 9.26 5.16 -8.31
CA GLY A 185 9.91 5.43 -7.02
C GLY A 185 11.31 4.83 -6.96
N GLU A 186 12.22 5.45 -6.21
CA GLU A 186 13.66 5.11 -6.19
C GLU A 186 13.92 3.62 -5.92
N ASN A 187 13.19 3.05 -4.95
CA ASN A 187 13.30 1.65 -4.53
C ASN A 187 12.27 0.72 -5.18
N TYR A 188 11.49 1.20 -6.15
CA TYR A 188 10.41 0.41 -6.74
C TYR A 188 10.93 -0.84 -7.45
N HIS A 189 10.26 -1.97 -7.23
CA HIS A 189 10.33 -3.13 -8.10
C HIS A 189 9.03 -3.93 -8.00
N SER A 190 8.67 -4.65 -9.06
CA SER A 190 7.57 -5.60 -8.96
C SER A 190 7.94 -6.72 -7.98
N LEU A 191 6.95 -7.25 -7.25
CA LEU A 191 7.10 -8.33 -6.28
C LEU A 191 7.74 -9.60 -6.86
N LYS A 192 7.70 -9.76 -8.19
CA LYS A 192 8.36 -10.86 -8.91
C LYS A 192 9.89 -10.81 -8.86
N PHE A 193 10.48 -9.68 -8.46
CA PHE A 193 11.93 -9.46 -8.45
C PHE A 193 12.44 -9.22 -7.04
N LYS A 194 13.64 -9.76 -6.76
CA LYS A 194 14.31 -9.61 -5.46
C LYS A 194 14.92 -8.22 -5.23
N SER A 195 15.07 -7.41 -6.28
CA SER A 195 15.66 -6.06 -6.18
C SER A 195 15.24 -5.14 -7.34
N ASN A 196 15.37 -3.83 -7.11
CA ASN A 196 15.22 -2.77 -8.13
C ASN A 196 16.14 -3.00 -9.34
N SER A 197 17.40 -3.38 -9.10
CA SER A 197 18.36 -3.66 -10.18
C SER A 197 17.92 -4.85 -11.05
N ALA A 198 17.48 -5.96 -10.43
CA ALA A 198 17.00 -7.13 -11.15
C ALA A 198 15.78 -6.81 -12.03
N TRP A 199 14.84 -6.03 -11.49
CA TRP A 199 13.66 -5.57 -12.23
C TRP A 199 14.03 -4.65 -13.41
N LYS A 200 14.92 -3.67 -13.19
CA LYS A 200 15.37 -2.76 -14.26
C LYS A 200 16.08 -3.53 -15.38
N ASN A 201 16.92 -4.51 -15.04
CA ASN A 201 17.62 -5.33 -16.03
C ASN A 201 16.65 -6.18 -16.87
N ASP A 202 15.68 -6.85 -16.23
CA ASP A 202 14.62 -7.60 -16.93
C ASP A 202 13.83 -6.71 -17.89
N ARG A 203 13.36 -5.55 -17.40
CA ARG A 203 12.63 -4.57 -18.23
C ARG A 203 13.48 -4.11 -19.42
N LYS A 204 14.74 -3.74 -19.19
CA LYS A 204 15.65 -3.30 -20.25
C LYS A 204 15.83 -4.38 -21.31
N ASN A 205 16.03 -5.64 -20.90
CA ASN A 205 16.21 -6.75 -21.83
C ASN A 205 14.95 -7.03 -22.69
N LYS A 206 13.75 -6.89 -22.11
CA LYS A 206 12.48 -7.06 -22.83
C LYS A 206 12.20 -5.95 -23.85
N ILE A 207 12.71 -4.74 -23.58
CA ILE A 207 12.42 -3.55 -24.38
C ILE A 207 13.48 -3.31 -25.46
N LYS A 208 14.77 -3.52 -25.15
CA LYS A 208 15.89 -3.09 -26.00
C LYS A 208 15.87 -3.68 -27.41
N ASN A 209 15.43 -4.94 -27.54
CA ASN A 209 15.49 -5.71 -28.78
C ASN A 209 14.27 -5.51 -29.71
N LYS A 210 13.26 -4.73 -29.29
CA LYS A 210 12.05 -4.51 -30.10
C LYS A 210 12.28 -3.38 -31.09
N ASN A 211 12.04 -3.55 -32.38
CA ASN A 211 12.35 -2.50 -33.36
C ASN A 211 11.42 -1.29 -33.21
N ASN A 212 10.12 -1.52 -33.34
CA ASN A 212 9.07 -0.51 -33.16
C ASN A 212 8.20 -0.89 -31.96
N ILE A 213 7.93 0.08 -31.08
CA ILE A 213 7.02 -0.09 -29.94
C ILE A 213 5.97 1.00 -30.04
N GLU A 214 4.70 0.60 -30.10
CA GLU A 214 3.55 1.49 -30.00
C GLU A 214 2.76 1.13 -28.74
N ILE A 215 2.45 2.15 -27.94
CA ILE A 215 1.68 2.03 -26.70
C ILE A 215 0.59 3.08 -26.71
N LYS A 216 -0.65 2.61 -26.74
CA LYS A 216 -1.84 3.45 -26.62
C LYS A 216 -2.42 3.30 -25.22
N ILE A 217 -2.63 4.44 -24.55
CA ILE A 217 -3.32 4.52 -23.26
C ILE A 217 -4.74 5.02 -23.51
N SER A 218 -5.72 4.31 -22.97
CA SER A 218 -7.14 4.69 -23.06
C SER A 218 -7.86 4.41 -21.75
N ASN A 219 -9.09 4.90 -21.64
CA ASN A 219 -10.00 4.61 -20.52
C ASN A 219 -9.40 4.90 -19.14
N ILE A 220 -8.64 6.00 -19.01
CA ILE A 220 -8.05 6.38 -17.72
C ILE A 220 -9.17 6.77 -16.76
N LYS A 221 -9.32 6.01 -15.68
CA LYS A 221 -10.22 6.22 -14.56
C LYS A 221 -9.40 6.44 -13.29
N PHE A 222 -9.84 7.35 -12.43
CA PHE A 222 -9.26 7.53 -11.11
C PHE A 222 -10.18 6.85 -10.10
N ILE A 223 -9.72 5.74 -9.54
CA ILE A 223 -10.46 4.98 -8.53
C ILE A 223 -10.35 5.68 -7.18
N ASN A 224 -9.17 6.21 -6.87
CA ASN A 224 -8.93 7.05 -5.70
C ASN A 224 -8.02 8.22 -6.09
N TYR A 225 -8.27 9.37 -5.49
CA TYR A 225 -7.64 10.63 -5.83
C TYR A 225 -7.60 11.56 -4.61
N ASP A 226 -6.47 11.61 -3.92
CA ASP A 226 -6.24 12.55 -2.82
C ASP A 226 -5.16 13.60 -3.18
N ASN A 227 -4.69 14.38 -2.21
CA ASN A 227 -3.72 15.46 -2.42
C ASN A 227 -2.27 14.96 -2.62
N LYS A 228 -2.01 13.66 -2.52
CA LYS A 228 -0.67 13.08 -2.59
C LYS A 228 -0.66 11.75 -3.34
N ASP A 229 -1.65 10.91 -3.12
CA ASP A 229 -1.75 9.55 -3.61
C ASP A 229 -2.94 9.40 -4.57
N ILE A 230 -2.67 8.78 -5.70
CA ILE A 230 -3.64 8.51 -6.75
C ILE A 230 -3.64 7.01 -7.06
N LEU A 231 -4.83 6.45 -7.23
CA LEU A 231 -5.02 5.15 -7.85
C LEU A 231 -5.69 5.35 -9.21
N ALA A 232 -4.91 5.11 -10.26
CA ALA A 232 -5.38 5.19 -11.63
C ALA A 232 -5.54 3.79 -12.23
N GLN A 233 -6.66 3.56 -12.89
CA GLN A 233 -6.89 2.41 -13.76
C GLN A 233 -6.92 2.87 -15.21
N PHE A 234 -6.31 2.12 -16.12
CA PHE A 234 -6.36 2.43 -17.55
C PHE A 234 -6.11 1.20 -18.40
N THR A 235 -6.57 1.25 -19.65
CA THR A 235 -6.28 0.24 -20.66
C THR A 235 -4.98 0.60 -21.36
N GLN A 236 -4.06 -0.36 -21.47
CA GLN A 236 -2.84 -0.25 -22.23
C GLN A 236 -2.92 -1.23 -23.41
N SER A 237 -2.90 -0.70 -24.62
CA SER A 237 -2.64 -1.50 -25.83
C SER A 237 -1.17 -1.38 -26.17
N TYR A 238 -0.45 -2.50 -26.13
CA TYR A 238 0.93 -2.63 -26.55
C TYR A 238 1.01 -3.31 -27.90
N ASN A 239 1.83 -2.78 -28.80
CA ASN A 239 2.15 -3.40 -30.07
C ASN A 239 3.64 -3.25 -30.36
N SER A 240 4.26 -4.34 -30.80
CA SER A 240 5.61 -4.35 -31.35
C SER A 240 5.66 -5.18 -32.62
N ASP A 241 6.80 -5.14 -33.29
CA ASP A 241 7.15 -6.00 -34.42
C ASP A 241 6.82 -7.50 -34.29
N SER A 242 6.77 -8.05 -33.07
CA SER A 242 6.71 -9.49 -32.80
C SER A 242 5.68 -9.88 -31.73
N PHE A 243 5.01 -8.89 -31.13
CA PHE A 243 4.11 -9.14 -30.00
C PHE A 243 3.11 -7.99 -29.84
N SER A 244 1.85 -8.33 -29.61
CA SER A 244 0.81 -7.38 -29.21
C SER A 244 0.07 -7.91 -27.99
N ASP A 245 -0.40 -6.98 -27.15
CA ASP A 245 -1.16 -7.31 -25.95
C ASP A 245 -2.03 -6.13 -25.55
N VAL A 246 -3.21 -6.41 -24.98
CA VAL A 246 -4.09 -5.40 -24.41
C VAL A 246 -4.42 -5.79 -22.99
N VAL A 247 -4.06 -4.92 -22.05
CA VAL A 247 -4.21 -5.20 -20.62
C VAL A 247 -4.82 -4.03 -19.88
N ASN A 248 -5.50 -4.31 -18.77
CA ASN A 248 -5.91 -3.27 -17.83
C ASN A 248 -4.86 -3.12 -16.73
N LYS A 249 -4.36 -1.91 -16.54
CA LYS A 249 -3.36 -1.58 -15.51
C LYS A 249 -3.98 -0.81 -14.35
N HIS A 250 -3.41 -1.04 -13.17
CA HIS A 250 -3.63 -0.26 -11.97
C HIS A 250 -2.31 0.34 -11.51
N PHE A 251 -2.25 1.67 -11.47
CA PHE A 251 -1.12 2.42 -10.96
C PHE A 251 -1.46 3.07 -9.63
N THR A 252 -0.63 2.80 -8.65
CA THR A 252 -0.48 3.61 -7.45
C THR A 252 0.58 4.66 -7.76
N ILE A 253 0.17 5.93 -7.76
CA ILE A 253 1.01 7.08 -8.06
C ILE A 253 1.07 7.94 -6.80
N THR A 254 2.26 8.37 -6.41
CA THR A 254 2.48 9.25 -5.26
C THR A 254 3.20 10.50 -5.73
N LEU A 255 2.72 11.67 -5.32
CA LEU A 255 3.42 12.95 -5.44
C LEU A 255 4.51 13.03 -4.37
N VAL A 256 5.77 12.99 -4.81
CA VAL A 256 6.94 13.09 -3.93
C VAL A 256 7.62 14.43 -4.21
N GLY A 257 7.48 15.38 -3.29
CA GLY A 257 7.77 16.79 -3.57
C GLY A 257 6.78 17.32 -4.60
N GLU A 258 7.26 17.61 -5.81
CA GLU A 258 6.45 18.08 -6.93
C GLU A 258 6.45 17.09 -8.12
N ILE A 259 6.93 15.86 -7.90
CA ILE A 259 7.13 14.88 -8.96
C ILE A 259 6.27 13.64 -8.70
N PHE A 260 5.46 13.26 -9.69
CA PHE A 260 4.73 12.00 -9.65
C PHE A 260 5.67 10.80 -9.79
N LYS A 261 5.43 9.78 -8.96
CA LYS A 261 6.16 8.52 -8.96
C LYS A 261 5.19 7.35 -8.93
N ILE A 262 5.39 6.38 -9.82
CA ILE A 262 4.74 5.07 -9.74
C ILE A 262 5.35 4.33 -8.56
N THR A 263 4.53 4.11 -7.53
CA THR A 263 4.88 3.38 -6.31
C THR A 263 4.27 1.98 -6.30
N GLY A 264 3.30 1.71 -7.18
CA GLY A 264 2.78 0.38 -7.46
C GLY A 264 2.28 0.25 -8.89
N GLU A 265 2.60 -0.86 -9.56
CA GLU A 265 2.05 -1.21 -10.87
C GLU A 265 1.52 -2.65 -10.81
N TYR A 266 0.25 -2.81 -11.17
CA TYR A 266 -0.42 -4.10 -11.28
C TYR A 266 -1.08 -4.22 -12.66
N THR A 267 -1.11 -5.44 -13.19
CA THR A 267 -1.70 -5.75 -14.50
C THR A 267 -2.76 -6.81 -14.29
N LEU A 268 -4.00 -6.46 -14.61
CA LEU A 268 -5.12 -7.41 -14.70
C LEU A 268 -5.05 -8.06 -16.08
N LYS A 269 -5.03 -9.39 -16.08
CA LYS A 269 -5.23 -10.20 -17.27
C LYS A 269 -6.67 -10.69 -17.30
#